data_AF-A0AAD7XNX2-F1
#
_entry.id   AF-A0AAD7XNX2-F1
#
_cell.length_a   1.000
_cell.length_b   1.000
_cell.length_c   1.000
_cell.angle_alpha   90.00
_cell.angle_beta   90.00
_cell.angle_gamma   90.00
#
_symmetry.space_group_name_H-M   'P 1'
#
loop_
_entity.id
_entity.type
_entity.pdbx_description
1 polymer ?
#
loop_
_entity_poly.entity_id
_entity_poly.type
_entity_poly.pdbx_seq_one_letter_code
_entity_poly.pdbx_strand_id
1 'polypeptide(L)'
;MVHHLSSLPEPLAVLRLLDGKSLLRLECCSLWARGLINDDNHDGPPARLWRDLCAHYGYYQPGTRTRGWQRWREVYADNCCVECAEPATITINDQTVRWRNGRFAICDDCVNGNTLFRIARRPEIANDPVKLNLVLFRIATVQRELARPTAKRRSNNAGLLRAPRRNLADRAARGTYTPRKYP
;
A
#
# COMPACT_ATOMS: atom_id res chain seq x y z
N MET A 1 11.92 28.93 13.95
CA MET A 1 12.33 27.51 13.94
C MET A 1 12.84 27.04 12.58
N VAL A 2 12.21 27.40 11.45
CA VAL A 2 12.61 26.94 10.10
C VAL A 2 14.03 27.36 9.67
N HIS A 3 14.49 28.57 10.03
CA HIS A 3 15.85 29.04 9.70
C HIS A 3 16.99 28.23 10.34
N HIS A 4 16.69 27.44 11.39
CA HIS A 4 17.70 26.62 12.07
C HIS A 4 17.98 25.30 11.37
N LEU A 5 17.08 24.82 10.51
CA LEU A 5 17.27 23.54 9.81
C LEU A 5 18.20 23.68 8.60
N SER A 6 18.19 24.84 7.94
CA SER A 6 19.07 25.14 6.81
C SER A 6 20.54 25.32 7.19
N SER A 7 20.84 25.55 8.47
CA SER A 7 22.21 25.66 8.98
C SER A 7 22.78 24.35 9.50
N LEU A 8 22.01 23.26 9.49
CA LEU A 8 22.52 21.94 9.86
C LEU A 8 23.46 21.39 8.79
N PRO A 9 24.52 20.67 9.17
CA PRO A 9 25.45 20.07 8.23
C PRO A 9 24.79 18.96 7.38
N GLU A 10 23.79 18.27 7.93
CA GLU A 10 23.07 17.20 7.23
C GLU A 10 21.55 17.27 7.45
N PRO A 11 20.85 18.19 6.76
CA PRO A 11 19.41 18.39 6.96
C PRO A 11 18.58 17.14 6.60
N LEU A 12 19.04 16.34 5.63
CA LEU A 12 18.36 15.10 5.21
C LEU A 12 18.32 14.05 6.32
N ALA A 13 19.35 13.97 7.18
CA ALA A 13 19.37 13.02 8.29
C ALA A 13 18.25 13.31 9.29
N VAL A 14 18.00 14.59 9.59
CA VAL A 14 16.90 15.01 10.47
C VAL A 14 15.55 14.74 9.81
N LEU A 15 15.40 15.01 8.51
CA LEU A 15 14.15 14.75 7.79
C LEU A 15 13.78 13.26 7.79
N ARG A 16 14.75 12.35 7.76
CA ARG A 16 14.51 10.90 7.85
C ARG A 16 13.93 10.43 9.19
N LEU A 17 14.06 11.24 10.24
CA LEU A 17 13.47 10.94 11.55
C LEU A 17 12.00 11.38 11.65
N LEU A 18 11.50 12.12 10.66
CA LEU A 18 10.14 12.62 10.63
C LEU A 18 9.19 11.61 9.98
N ASP A 19 7.98 11.52 10.50
CA ASP A 19 6.90 10.79 9.84
C ASP A 19 6.41 11.56 8.60
N GLY A 20 5.72 10.86 7.70
CA GLY A 20 5.24 11.48 6.46
C GLY A 20 4.30 12.66 6.69
N LYS A 21 3.54 12.69 7.80
CA LYS A 21 2.66 13.83 8.14
C LYS A 21 3.50 15.06 8.49
N SER A 22 4.55 14.90 9.29
CA SER A 22 5.45 16.00 9.65
C SER A 22 6.21 16.51 8.42
N LEU A 23 6.62 15.62 7.52
CA LEU A 23 7.24 16.01 6.25
C LEU A 23 6.30 16.88 5.39
N LEU A 24 5.05 16.46 5.20
CA LEU A 24 4.06 17.24 4.44
C LEU A 24 3.76 18.59 5.09
N ARG A 25 3.67 18.66 6.41
CA ARG A 25 3.51 19.93 7.13
C ARG A 25 4.72 20.84 6.93
N LEU A 26 5.92 20.29 7.02
CA LEU A 26 7.17 21.03 6.85
C LEU A 26 7.31 21.62 5.43
N GLU A 27 6.88 20.87 4.41
CA GLU A 27 6.80 21.31 3.02
C GLU A 27 5.87 22.53 2.81
N CYS A 28 4.76 22.59 3.53
CA CYS A 28 3.85 23.74 3.49
C CYS A 28 4.44 24.96 4.18
N CYS A 29 5.27 24.77 5.22
CA CYS A 29 5.82 25.84 6.04
C CYS A 29 7.15 26.41 5.52
N SER A 30 7.81 25.77 4.56
CA SER A 30 9.14 26.19 4.10
C SER A 30 9.39 25.88 2.63
N LEU A 31 9.72 26.91 1.83
CA LEU A 31 10.14 26.75 0.43
C LEU A 31 11.44 25.95 0.31
N TRP A 32 12.38 26.15 1.24
CA TRP A 32 13.61 25.38 1.30
C TRP A 32 13.33 23.90 1.56
N ALA A 33 12.50 23.59 2.57
CA ALA A 33 12.16 22.21 2.87
C ALA A 33 11.37 21.57 1.73
N ARG A 34 10.52 22.34 1.04
CA ARG A 34 9.82 21.89 -0.16
C ARG A 34 10.78 21.42 -1.25
N GLY A 35 11.88 22.13 -1.49
CA GLY A 35 12.90 21.68 -2.45
C GLY A 35 13.58 20.36 -2.07
N LEU A 36 13.68 20.06 -0.77
CA LEU A 36 14.29 18.82 -0.25
C LEU A 36 13.30 17.66 -0.10
N ILE A 37 12.00 17.95 0.04
CA ILE A 37 10.95 16.96 0.28
C ILE A 37 10.23 16.60 -1.03
N ASN A 38 10.13 17.52 -1.98
CA ASN A 38 9.38 17.28 -3.21
C ASN A 38 10.12 16.30 -4.13
N ASP A 39 9.46 15.20 -4.51
CA ASP A 39 10.04 14.08 -5.25
C ASP A 39 9.82 14.15 -6.76
N ASP A 40 9.77 15.37 -7.32
CA ASP A 40 9.62 15.60 -8.76
C ASP A 40 10.73 14.90 -9.59
N ASN A 41 11.91 14.68 -9.00
CA ASN A 41 12.99 13.90 -9.60
C ASN A 41 13.04 12.48 -9.00
N HIS A 42 12.64 11.47 -9.78
CA HIS A 42 12.54 10.06 -9.36
C HIS A 42 13.81 9.46 -8.73
N ASP A 43 14.99 9.96 -9.07
CA ASP A 43 16.28 9.49 -8.56
C ASP A 43 17.02 10.53 -7.69
N GLY A 44 16.40 11.69 -7.45
CA GLY A 44 16.97 12.75 -6.64
C GLY A 44 16.99 12.43 -5.13
N PRO A 45 17.74 13.21 -4.33
CA PRO A 45 17.73 13.09 -2.87
C PRO A 45 16.32 13.08 -2.23
N PRO A 46 15.34 13.89 -2.68
CA PRO A 46 13.97 13.84 -2.15
C PRO A 46 13.26 12.51 -2.41
N ALA A 47 13.47 11.88 -3.58
CA ALA A 47 12.92 10.57 -3.87
C ALA A 47 13.53 9.48 -2.99
N ARG A 48 14.80 9.64 -2.56
CA ARG A 48 15.42 8.74 -1.56
C ARG A 48 14.75 8.88 -0.19
N LEU A 49 14.39 10.08 0.25
CA LEU A 49 13.70 10.29 1.52
C LEU A 49 12.38 9.52 1.60
N TRP A 50 11.50 9.70 0.60
CA TRP A 50 10.22 8.99 0.56
C TRP A 50 10.37 7.49 0.32
N ARG A 51 11.38 7.07 -0.45
CA ARG A 51 11.72 5.67 -0.66
C ARG A 51 12.15 4.99 0.64
N ASP A 52 13.05 5.63 1.39
CA ASP A 52 13.52 5.13 2.69
C ASP A 52 12.35 5.01 3.68
N LEU A 53 11.46 6.02 3.70
CA LEU A 53 10.26 6.00 4.54
C LEU A 53 9.28 4.89 4.12
N CYS A 54 9.04 4.71 2.81
CA CYS A 54 8.23 3.60 2.31
C CYS A 54 8.84 2.26 2.68
N ALA A 55 10.15 2.09 2.54
CA ALA A 55 10.86 0.87 2.91
C ALA A 55 10.73 0.57 4.41
N HIS A 56 10.79 1.58 5.27
CA HIS A 56 10.60 1.44 6.71
C HIS A 56 9.22 0.84 7.07
N TYR A 57 8.17 1.23 6.35
CA TYR A 57 6.82 0.68 6.53
C TYR A 57 6.52 -0.56 5.65
N GLY A 58 7.50 -1.05 4.89
CA GLY A 58 7.32 -2.19 4.00
C GLY A 58 6.41 -1.91 2.80
N TYR A 59 6.32 -0.65 2.36
CA TYR A 59 5.55 -0.27 1.19
C TYR A 59 6.34 -0.52 -0.09
N TYR A 60 5.66 -1.17 -1.05
CA TYR A 60 6.22 -1.47 -2.35
C TYR A 60 5.55 -0.61 -3.41
N GLN A 61 6.36 -0.14 -4.34
CA GLN A 61 5.88 0.63 -5.47
C GLN A 61 5.16 -0.29 -6.48
N PRO A 62 3.89 -0.03 -6.79
CA PRO A 62 3.18 -0.80 -7.81
C PRO A 62 3.69 -0.36 -9.19
N GLY A 63 4.54 -1.17 -9.80
CA GLY A 63 5.07 -0.94 -11.15
C GLY A 63 4.65 -2.03 -12.11
N THR A 64 4.03 -1.65 -13.22
CA THR A 64 3.94 -2.49 -14.42
C THR A 64 4.70 -1.82 -15.55
N ARG A 65 5.22 -2.61 -16.50
CA ARG A 65 5.95 -2.11 -17.69
C ARG A 65 5.21 -1.00 -18.45
N THR A 66 3.89 -0.93 -18.34
CA THR A 66 3.02 -0.03 -19.11
C THR A 66 2.58 1.24 -18.36
N ARG A 67 2.58 1.26 -17.03
CA ARG A 67 2.09 2.41 -16.24
C ARG A 67 3.19 3.34 -15.73
N GLY A 68 4.46 2.97 -15.92
CA GLY A 68 5.59 3.71 -15.36
C GLY A 68 5.69 3.55 -13.84
N TRP A 69 6.70 4.21 -13.28
CA TRP A 69 7.00 4.19 -11.85
C TRP A 69 6.26 5.35 -11.18
N GLN A 70 5.41 5.06 -10.19
CA GLN A 70 4.76 6.11 -9.38
C GLN A 70 5.79 6.94 -8.60
N ARG A 71 5.41 8.13 -8.11
CA ARG A 71 6.29 8.87 -7.21
C ARG A 71 6.29 8.22 -5.83
N TRP A 72 7.43 8.16 -5.13
CA TRP A 72 7.50 7.49 -3.82
C TRP A 72 6.63 8.20 -2.77
N ARG A 73 6.47 9.52 -2.90
CA ARG A 73 5.52 10.30 -2.10
C ARG A 73 4.07 9.86 -2.33
N GLU A 74 3.70 9.56 -3.57
CA GLU A 74 2.36 9.06 -3.90
C GLU A 74 2.16 7.65 -3.35
N VAL A 75 3.18 6.78 -3.47
CA VAL A 75 3.16 5.43 -2.87
C VAL A 75 2.93 5.52 -1.36
N TYR A 76 3.64 6.42 -0.67
CA TYR A 76 3.43 6.64 0.75
C TYR A 76 1.99 7.09 1.05
N ALA A 77 1.50 8.10 0.32
CA ALA A 77 0.15 8.64 0.51
C ALA A 77 -0.95 7.59 0.25
N ASP A 78 -0.79 6.74 -0.77
CA ASP A 78 -1.74 5.69 -1.13
C ASP A 78 -1.78 4.53 -0.11
N ASN A 79 -0.75 4.40 0.74
CA ASN A 79 -0.70 3.43 1.84
C ASN A 79 -0.97 4.07 3.22
N CYS A 80 -1.30 5.35 3.29
CA CYS A 80 -1.73 6.01 4.53
C CYS A 80 -3.24 5.90 4.73
N CYS A 81 -3.65 5.77 5.99
CA CYS A 81 -5.05 5.76 6.37
C CYS A 81 -5.72 7.06 5.95
N VAL A 82 -6.81 6.95 5.21
CA VAL A 82 -7.58 8.10 4.73
C VAL A 82 -8.16 8.96 5.86
N GLU A 83 -8.38 8.39 7.04
CA GLU A 83 -8.96 9.07 8.20
C GLU A 83 -7.90 9.72 9.10
N CYS A 84 -6.97 8.93 9.65
CA CYS A 84 -6.00 9.39 10.64
C CYS A 84 -4.61 9.69 10.06
N ALA A 85 -4.35 9.32 8.80
CA ALA A 85 -3.05 9.39 8.12
C ALA A 85 -1.94 8.50 8.73
N GLU A 86 -2.27 7.62 9.69
CA GLU A 86 -1.38 6.55 10.17
C GLU A 86 -1.07 5.57 9.02
N PRO A 87 -0.03 4.72 9.14
CA PRO A 87 0.12 3.54 8.30
C PRO A 87 -1.17 2.73 8.19
N ALA A 88 -1.65 2.49 6.97
CA ALA A 88 -2.84 1.68 6.77
C ALA A 88 -2.50 0.19 6.75
N THR A 89 -3.39 -0.61 7.32
CA THR A 89 -3.32 -2.08 7.33
C THR A 89 -4.17 -2.67 6.20
N ILE A 90 -5.21 -1.94 5.77
CA ILE A 90 -6.19 -2.42 4.80
C ILE A 90 -6.20 -1.48 3.61
N THR A 91 -6.02 -2.06 2.42
CA THR A 91 -6.17 -1.37 1.15
C THR A 91 -7.47 -1.80 0.48
N ILE A 92 -8.30 -0.83 0.10
CA ILE A 92 -9.56 -1.04 -0.60
C ILE A 92 -9.38 -0.57 -2.04
N ASN A 93 -9.56 -1.49 -2.98
CA ASN A 93 -9.54 -1.20 -4.42
C ASN A 93 -10.99 -1.09 -4.91
N ASP A 94 -11.44 0.11 -5.24
CA ASP A 94 -12.74 0.38 -5.83
C ASP A 94 -12.65 1.51 -6.89
N GLN A 95 -12.76 1.11 -8.15
CA GLN A 95 -12.76 2.05 -9.27
C GLN A 95 -14.02 2.93 -9.32
N THR A 96 -15.13 2.50 -8.72
CA THR A 96 -16.40 3.25 -8.74
C THR A 96 -16.34 4.51 -7.89
N VAL A 97 -15.55 4.48 -6.81
CA VAL A 97 -15.34 5.62 -5.91
C VAL A 97 -14.58 6.75 -6.62
N ARG A 98 -13.89 6.48 -7.74
CA ARG A 98 -12.98 7.44 -8.39
C ARG A 98 -12.04 8.10 -7.37
N TRP A 99 -11.61 7.32 -6.38
CA TRP A 99 -10.48 7.73 -5.54
C TRP A 99 -9.23 7.79 -6.41
N ARG A 100 -8.15 8.43 -5.95
CA ARG A 100 -6.84 8.39 -6.61
C ARG A 100 -6.53 6.94 -7.04
N ASN A 101 -6.43 6.71 -8.35
CA ASN A 101 -6.24 5.38 -8.97
C ASN A 101 -7.28 4.29 -8.61
N GLY A 102 -8.46 4.67 -8.09
CA GLY A 102 -9.49 3.75 -7.62
C GLY A 102 -9.09 3.00 -6.35
N ARG A 103 -8.19 3.56 -5.52
CA ARG A 103 -7.68 2.90 -4.32
C ARG A 103 -7.67 3.86 -3.14
N PHE A 104 -8.06 3.40 -1.96
CA PHE A 104 -7.82 4.11 -0.70
C PHE A 104 -7.45 3.12 0.40
N ALA A 105 -6.76 3.58 1.43
CA ALA A 105 -6.30 2.74 2.52
C ALA A 105 -6.87 3.21 3.88
N ILE A 106 -7.06 2.28 4.81
CA ILE A 106 -7.59 2.52 6.15
C ILE A 106 -6.84 1.65 7.17
N CYS A 107 -6.58 2.16 8.38
CA CYS A 107 -5.96 1.38 9.46
C CYS A 107 -7.02 0.64 10.28
N ASP A 108 -6.59 -0.34 11.07
CA ASP A 108 -7.48 -1.17 11.89
C ASP A 108 -8.25 -0.35 12.95
N ASP A 109 -7.64 0.70 13.50
CA ASP A 109 -8.33 1.54 14.47
C ASP A 109 -9.47 2.33 13.82
N CYS A 110 -9.23 2.91 12.64
CA CYS A 110 -10.24 3.67 11.92
C CYS A 110 -11.28 2.78 11.24
N VAL A 111 -10.91 1.55 10.85
CA VAL A 111 -11.88 0.61 10.29
C VAL A 111 -12.83 0.11 11.37
N ASN A 112 -12.39 -0.07 12.61
CA ASN A 112 -13.25 -0.56 13.70
C ASN A 112 -13.89 0.56 14.53
N GLY A 113 -13.38 1.78 14.44
CA GLY A 113 -13.91 2.94 15.13
C GLY A 113 -15.18 3.50 14.48
N ASN A 114 -16.00 4.17 15.29
CA ASN A 114 -17.16 4.96 14.81
C ASN A 114 -16.76 6.36 14.31
N THR A 115 -15.47 6.64 14.14
CA THR A 115 -14.94 8.00 14.01
C THR A 115 -14.43 8.31 12.60
N LEU A 116 -15.28 8.09 11.58
CA LEU A 116 -14.97 8.40 10.18
C LEU A 116 -15.40 9.84 9.82
N PHE A 117 -14.85 10.84 10.53
CA PHE A 117 -15.31 12.23 10.41
C PHE A 117 -14.46 13.05 9.42
N ARG A 118 -13.18 12.72 9.28
CA ARG A 118 -12.24 13.45 8.43
C ARG A 118 -12.40 13.06 6.98
N ILE A 119 -12.81 11.82 6.70
CA ILE A 119 -13.06 11.34 5.34
C ILE A 119 -14.04 12.25 4.61
N ALA A 120 -15.12 12.70 5.26
CA ALA A 120 -16.11 13.60 4.68
C ALA A 120 -15.56 14.99 4.32
N ARG A 121 -14.44 15.41 4.93
CA ARG A 121 -13.78 16.69 4.68
C ARG A 121 -12.62 16.59 3.69
N ARG A 122 -12.32 15.40 3.19
CA ARG A 122 -11.26 15.19 2.19
C ARG A 122 -11.64 15.93 0.91
N PRO A 123 -10.72 16.67 0.25
CA PRO A 123 -11.05 17.42 -0.95
C PRO A 123 -11.57 16.53 -2.09
N GLU A 124 -11.20 15.24 -2.11
CA GLU A 124 -11.68 14.27 -3.08
C GLU A 124 -13.16 13.87 -2.88
N ILE A 125 -13.71 14.08 -1.68
CA ILE A 125 -15.09 13.74 -1.31
C ILE A 125 -15.93 14.98 -0.98
N ALA A 126 -15.28 16.06 -0.54
CA ALA A 126 -15.94 17.30 -0.17
C ALA A 126 -16.79 17.74 -1.36
N ASN A 127 -18.12 17.78 -1.15
CA ASN A 127 -19.16 18.09 -2.13
C ASN A 127 -19.69 16.92 -3.00
N ASP A 128 -19.30 15.67 -2.75
CA ASP A 128 -19.85 14.49 -3.41
C ASP A 128 -20.43 13.49 -2.39
N PRO A 129 -21.70 13.65 -1.99
CA PRO A 129 -22.33 12.78 -1.01
C PRO A 129 -22.51 11.34 -1.52
N VAL A 130 -22.61 11.14 -2.84
CA VAL A 130 -22.71 9.80 -3.44
C VAL A 130 -21.39 9.06 -3.25
N LYS A 131 -20.27 9.73 -3.55
CA LYS A 131 -18.93 9.19 -3.32
C LYS A 131 -18.66 8.92 -1.85
N LEU A 132 -19.08 9.82 -0.94
CA LEU A 132 -18.98 9.58 0.50
C LEU A 132 -19.72 8.29 0.90
N ASN A 133 -20.97 8.13 0.46
CA ASN A 133 -21.78 6.95 0.77
C ASN A 133 -21.16 5.66 0.23
N LEU A 134 -20.59 5.69 -0.99
CA LEU A 134 -19.88 4.54 -1.56
C LEU A 134 -18.65 4.16 -0.71
N VAL A 135 -17.86 5.14 -0.28
CA VAL A 135 -16.69 4.92 0.57
C VAL A 135 -17.10 4.30 1.91
N LEU A 136 -18.10 4.88 2.57
CA LEU A 136 -18.62 4.37 3.85
C LEU A 136 -19.19 2.95 3.69
N PHE A 137 -19.90 2.68 2.60
CA PHE A 137 -20.41 1.35 2.29
C PHE A 137 -19.27 0.31 2.11
N ARG A 138 -18.16 0.69 1.47
CA ARG A 138 -16.98 -0.18 1.34
C ARG A 138 -16.30 -0.43 2.67
N ILE A 139 -16.15 0.59 3.50
CA ILE A 139 -15.59 0.43 4.85
C ILE A 139 -16.48 -0.52 5.68
N ALA A 140 -17.80 -0.32 5.66
CA ALA A 140 -18.74 -1.22 6.35
C ALA A 140 -18.71 -2.65 5.80
N THR A 141 -18.42 -2.82 4.51
CA THR A 141 -18.23 -4.15 3.92
C THR A 141 -16.96 -4.81 4.44
N VAL A 142 -15.84 -4.08 4.50
CA VAL A 142 -14.59 -4.59 5.09
C VAL A 142 -14.78 -4.94 6.56
N GLN A 143 -15.43 -4.09 7.35
CA GLN A 143 -15.77 -4.38 8.75
C GLN A 143 -16.50 -5.72 8.89
N ARG A 144 -17.52 -5.96 8.06
CA ARG A 144 -18.27 -7.23 8.06
C ARG A 144 -17.40 -8.42 7.69
N GLU A 145 -16.51 -8.29 6.71
CA GLU A 145 -15.60 -9.37 6.33
C GLU A 145 -14.55 -9.67 7.41
N LEU A 146 -14.06 -8.66 8.13
CA LEU A 146 -13.14 -8.83 9.26
C LEU A 146 -13.82 -9.43 10.50
N ALA A 147 -15.06 -9.03 10.76
CA ALA A 147 -15.85 -9.52 11.90
C ALA A 147 -16.39 -10.94 11.70
N ARG A 148 -16.42 -11.45 10.45
CA ARG A 148 -16.78 -12.85 10.22
C ARG A 148 -15.75 -13.73 10.92
N PRO A 149 -16.17 -14.59 11.88
CA PRO A 149 -15.25 -15.57 12.43
C PRO A 149 -14.71 -16.34 11.24
N THR A 150 -13.38 -16.34 11.06
CA THR A 150 -12.72 -17.02 9.94
C THR A 150 -13.24 -18.44 9.93
N ALA A 151 -14.24 -18.69 9.08
CA ALA A 151 -14.90 -19.97 9.01
C ALA A 151 -13.79 -20.90 8.62
N LYS A 152 -13.36 -21.70 9.60
CA LYS A 152 -12.28 -22.68 9.56
C LYS A 152 -11.93 -22.98 8.10
N ARG A 153 -10.67 -22.74 7.74
CA ARG A 153 -9.99 -23.36 6.60
C ARG A 153 -9.91 -24.90 6.82
N ARG A 154 -11.00 -25.52 7.25
CA ARG A 154 -11.31 -26.95 7.27
C ARG A 154 -11.80 -27.28 5.88
N SER A 155 -10.90 -27.71 5.01
CA SER A 155 -11.24 -28.74 4.00
C SER A 155 -10.14 -29.15 3.03
N ASN A 156 -8.88 -28.69 3.11
CA ASN A 156 -7.86 -29.18 2.14
C ASN A 156 -6.75 -30.09 2.71
N ASN A 157 -6.63 -30.27 4.03
CA ASN A 157 -5.69 -31.27 4.60
C ASN A 157 -6.35 -32.55 5.13
N ALA A 158 -7.69 -32.68 5.05
CA ALA A 158 -8.38 -33.92 5.40
C ALA A 158 -8.38 -34.98 4.26
N GLY A 159 -7.73 -34.68 3.13
CA GLY A 159 -7.59 -35.60 1.98
C GLY A 159 -6.30 -36.43 1.95
N LEU A 160 -5.31 -36.15 2.80
CA LEU A 160 -4.02 -36.87 2.81
C LEU A 160 -3.99 -38.10 3.74
N LEU A 161 -5.14 -38.51 4.28
CA LEU A 161 -5.30 -39.77 5.00
C LEU A 161 -6.33 -40.66 4.27
N ARG A 162 -6.07 -40.97 3.00
CA ARG A 162 -6.58 -42.20 2.38
C ARG A 162 -5.42 -43.12 2.02
N ALA A 163 -5.17 -44.02 2.98
CA ALA A 163 -4.66 -45.39 2.89
C ALA A 163 -3.36 -45.69 2.10
N PRO A 164 -2.41 -46.44 2.71
CA PRO A 164 -1.37 -47.14 1.98
C PRO A 164 -1.95 -48.44 1.41
N ARG A 165 -1.86 -48.66 0.09
CA ARG A 165 -1.74 -49.99 -0.55
C ARG A 165 -1.89 -49.92 -2.08
N ARG A 166 -0.78 -50.12 -2.80
CA ARG A 166 -0.45 -51.36 -3.52
C ARG A 166 0.69 -51.14 -4.52
N ASN A 167 1.60 -52.11 -4.52
CA ASN A 167 2.68 -52.30 -5.47
C ASN A 167 2.20 -52.27 -6.93
N LEU A 168 2.93 -51.52 -7.76
CA LEU A 168 3.18 -51.75 -9.19
C LEU A 168 4.57 -51.08 -9.41
N ALA A 169 5.72 -51.76 -9.40
CA ALA A 169 6.13 -52.81 -10.33
C ALA A 169 5.46 -52.59 -11.70
N ASP A 170 6.28 -52.27 -12.71
CA ASP A 170 5.94 -52.01 -14.12
C ASP A 170 5.58 -50.58 -14.52
N ARG A 171 6.61 -49.75 -14.66
CA ARG A 171 6.79 -48.92 -15.88
C ARG A 171 8.22 -48.42 -16.07
N ALA A 172 9.17 -49.35 -15.99
CA ALA A 172 10.40 -49.24 -16.76
C ALA A 172 10.09 -49.65 -18.20
N ALA A 173 9.53 -48.75 -19.03
CA ALA A 173 9.50 -48.93 -20.49
C ALA A 173 8.97 -47.67 -21.20
N ARG A 174 9.84 -47.11 -22.05
CA ARG A 174 9.58 -46.29 -23.25
C ARG A 174 9.43 -44.78 -23.04
N GLY A 175 10.41 -44.06 -23.57
CA GLY A 175 10.31 -42.65 -23.89
C GLY A 175 11.66 -41.96 -24.07
N THR A 176 12.49 -42.45 -24.98
CA THR A 176 13.73 -41.78 -25.40
C THR A 176 13.44 -40.37 -25.90
N TYR A 177 13.97 -39.37 -25.19
CA TYR A 177 14.00 -37.97 -25.60
C TYR A 177 15.14 -37.78 -26.62
N THR A 178 14.80 -37.39 -27.85
CA THR A 178 15.77 -36.88 -28.83
C THR A 178 15.71 -35.35 -28.86
N PRO A 179 16.83 -34.64 -28.70
CA PRO A 179 16.85 -33.18 -28.82
C PRO A 179 16.80 -32.76 -30.29
N ARG A 180 15.93 -31.80 -30.59
CA ARG A 180 15.78 -31.15 -31.90
C ARG A 180 16.93 -30.17 -32.11
N LYS A 181 17.77 -30.39 -33.14
CA LYS A 181 18.68 -29.37 -33.65
C LYS A 181 17.87 -28.35 -34.45
N TYR A 182 18.05 -27.07 -34.17
CA TYR A 182 17.56 -25.99 -35.02
C TYR A 182 18.73 -25.47 -35.90
N PRO A 183 18.42 -25.02 -37.13
CA PRO A 183 19.39 -24.52 -38.10
C PRO A 183 19.99 -23.16 -37.71
#